data_AF-A0A9Q8TWG3-F1
#
_entry.id   AF-A0A9Q8TWG3-F1
#
_cell.length_a   1.000
_cell.length_b   1.000
_cell.length_c   1.000
_cell.angle_alpha   90.00
_cell.angle_beta   90.00
_cell.angle_gamma   90.00
#
_symmetry.space_group_name_H-M   'P 1'
#
loop_
_entity.id
_entity.type
_entity.pdbx_description
1 polymer ?
#
loop_
_entity_poly.entity_id
_entity_poly.type
_entity_poly.pdbx_seq_one_letter_code
_entity_poly.pdbx_strand_id
1 'polypeptide(L)'
;MPNEVVISHIYAVAIFNVAIAYKNVRKWESMLDLFSKISQHSLVRSLFFRYLESKKLSNIFIAICEDYQKKQIDIFGKNMIYIMAENNRLSLLPIVFKEFVNLCAIHEGMVEIEIISGYPLSCRQLNKISDAMAKRLSKKVNLVHKIDKAMLAGVMIRVGDTIIDGSIRGRILRLNHILQS
;
A
#
# COMPACT_ATOMS: atom_id res chain seq x y z
N MET A 1 -8.96 -19.91 14.46
CA MET A 1 -8.88 -19.87 12.97
C MET A 1 -9.25 -18.51 12.35
N PRO A 2 -10.28 -17.74 12.78
CA PRO A 2 -10.54 -16.41 12.19
C PRO A 2 -9.56 -15.31 12.66
N ASN A 3 -9.04 -15.41 13.89
CA ASN A 3 -8.15 -14.37 14.44
C ASN A 3 -6.80 -14.27 13.73
N GLU A 4 -6.24 -15.37 13.25
CA GLU A 4 -4.91 -15.38 12.61
C GLU A 4 -4.93 -14.62 11.27
N VAL A 5 -5.98 -14.79 10.48
CA VAL A 5 -6.14 -14.07 9.20
C VAL A 5 -6.29 -12.57 9.44
N VAL A 6 -7.10 -12.16 10.41
CA VAL A 6 -7.29 -10.74 10.77
C VAL A 6 -5.97 -10.13 11.25
N ILE A 7 -5.22 -10.85 12.08
CA ILE A 7 -3.91 -10.42 12.57
C ILE A 7 -2.91 -10.27 11.41
N SER A 8 -2.81 -11.28 10.54
CA SER A 8 -1.95 -11.22 9.36
C SER A 8 -2.29 -10.05 8.44
N HIS A 9 -3.57 -9.76 8.27
CA HIS A 9 -4.04 -8.61 7.50
C HIS A 9 -3.57 -7.28 8.10
N ILE A 10 -3.65 -7.11 9.42
CA ILE A 10 -3.17 -5.88 10.10
C ILE A 10 -1.67 -5.67 9.86
N TYR A 11 -0.86 -6.72 9.97
CA TYR A 11 0.57 -6.62 9.65
C TYR A 11 0.81 -6.31 8.18
N ALA A 12 0.10 -6.98 7.26
CA ALA A 12 0.24 -6.75 5.83
C ALA A 12 -0.09 -5.30 5.46
N VAL A 13 -1.17 -4.73 6.00
CA VAL A 13 -1.54 -3.32 5.80
C VAL A 13 -0.47 -2.38 6.37
N ALA A 14 0.05 -2.65 7.57
CA ALA A 14 1.10 -1.83 8.17
C ALA A 14 2.37 -1.81 7.29
N ILE A 15 2.81 -2.98 6.82
CA ILE A 15 3.98 -3.10 5.95
C ILE A 15 3.73 -2.42 4.61
N PHE A 16 2.54 -2.59 4.05
CA PHE A 16 2.14 -1.97 2.79
C PHE A 16 2.16 -0.43 2.86
N ASN A 17 1.66 0.15 3.94
CA ASN A 17 1.70 1.59 4.17
C ASN A 17 3.14 2.12 4.23
N VAL A 18 4.03 1.41 4.94
CA VAL A 18 5.47 1.74 4.98
C VAL A 18 6.09 1.59 3.59
N ALA A 19 5.74 0.52 2.87
CA ALA A 19 6.27 0.26 1.54
C ALA A 19 5.89 1.35 0.51
N ILE A 20 4.66 1.86 0.57
CA ILE A 20 4.22 3.01 -0.23
C ILE A 20 4.96 4.28 0.18
N ALA A 21 5.04 4.57 1.48
CA ALA A 21 5.67 5.79 1.99
C ALA A 21 7.13 5.93 1.54
N TYR A 22 7.87 4.81 1.52
CA TYR A 22 9.26 4.77 1.05
C TYR A 22 9.41 4.39 -0.43
N LYS A 23 8.32 4.28 -1.19
CA LYS A 23 8.30 3.87 -2.62
C LYS A 23 9.08 2.57 -2.91
N ASN A 24 9.08 1.64 -1.97
CA ASN A 24 9.90 0.42 -1.99
C ASN A 24 9.07 -0.87 -2.00
N VAL A 25 7.89 -0.84 -2.63
CA VAL A 25 6.94 -1.96 -2.67
C VAL A 25 7.58 -3.25 -3.21
N ARG A 26 8.29 -3.18 -4.35
CA ARG A 26 8.98 -4.35 -4.94
C ARG A 26 10.05 -4.95 -4.02
N LYS A 27 10.78 -4.10 -3.29
CA LYS A 27 11.81 -4.54 -2.33
C LYS A 27 11.17 -5.29 -1.17
N TRP A 28 10.05 -4.79 -0.66
CA TRP A 28 9.27 -5.44 0.38
C TRP A 28 8.66 -6.75 -0.08
N GLU A 29 8.11 -6.80 -1.29
CA GLU A 29 7.56 -8.03 -1.87
C GLU A 29 8.61 -9.15 -1.93
N SER A 30 9.80 -8.84 -2.47
CA SER A 30 10.90 -9.81 -2.57
C SER A 30 11.38 -10.28 -1.19
N MET A 31 11.38 -9.38 -0.20
CA MET A 31 11.79 -9.68 1.16
C MET A 31 10.77 -10.57 1.88
N LEU A 32 9.48 -10.27 1.73
CA LEU A 32 8.39 -11.06 2.32
C LEU A 32 8.26 -12.43 1.67
N ASP A 33 8.50 -12.55 0.37
CA ASP A 33 8.58 -13.83 -0.33
C ASP A 33 9.69 -14.71 0.27
N LEU A 34 10.87 -14.14 0.51
CA LEU A 34 11.97 -14.84 1.16
C LEU A 34 11.61 -15.29 2.58
N PHE A 35 11.02 -14.41 3.40
CA PHE A 35 10.58 -14.77 4.75
C PHE A 35 9.51 -15.86 4.74
N SER A 36 8.55 -15.78 3.80
CA SER A 36 7.53 -16.80 3.61
C SER A 36 8.15 -18.15 3.29
N LYS A 37 9.06 -18.23 2.31
CA LYS A 37 9.75 -19.47 1.93
C LYS A 37 10.55 -20.07 3.08
N ILE A 38 11.31 -19.25 3.80
CA ILE A 38 12.13 -19.71 4.93
C ILE A 38 11.25 -20.20 6.08
N SER A 39 10.15 -19.50 6.38
CA SER A 39 9.22 -19.90 7.43
C SER A 39 8.51 -21.24 7.16
N GLN A 40 8.36 -21.62 5.89
CA GLN A 40 7.78 -22.90 5.49
C GLN A 40 8.77 -24.07 5.58
N HIS A 41 10.08 -23.80 5.67
CA HIS A 41 11.09 -24.83 5.77
C HIS A 41 10.93 -25.62 7.08
N SER A 42 11.00 -26.96 7.00
CA SER A 42 10.71 -27.87 8.11
C SER A 42 11.53 -27.58 9.39
N LEU A 43 12.82 -27.32 9.22
CA LEU A 43 13.73 -26.94 10.31
C LEU A 43 13.28 -25.65 11.00
N VAL A 44 12.94 -24.62 10.25
CA VAL A 44 12.52 -23.31 10.78
C VAL A 44 11.16 -23.42 11.47
N ARG A 45 10.23 -24.18 10.87
CA ARG A 45 8.92 -24.44 11.48
C ARG A 45 9.05 -25.11 12.84
N SER A 46 10.00 -26.03 13.01
CA SER A 46 10.29 -26.66 14.30
C SER A 46 10.80 -25.67 15.37
N LEU A 47 11.49 -24.60 14.95
CA LEU A 47 11.98 -23.56 15.86
C LEU A 47 10.83 -22.73 16.45
N PHE A 48 9.74 -22.54 15.71
CA PHE A 48 8.56 -21.80 16.19
C PHE A 48 7.82 -22.52 17.32
N PHE A 49 7.88 -23.85 17.37
CA PHE A 49 7.24 -24.65 18.41
C PHE A 49 8.13 -24.90 19.63
N ARG A 50 9.43 -24.61 19.52
CA ARG A 50 10.33 -24.60 20.68
C ARG A 50 10.07 -23.32 21.47
N TYR A 51 9.89 -23.45 22.78
CA TYR A 51 9.74 -22.33 23.70
C TYR A 51 11.09 -21.59 23.83
N LEU A 52 11.45 -20.86 22.78
CA LEU A 52 12.63 -20.02 22.68
C LEU A 52 12.24 -18.60 23.05
N GLU A 53 13.17 -17.90 23.70
CA GLU A 53 13.05 -16.47 23.93
C GLU A 53 12.89 -15.72 22.59
N SER A 54 11.89 -14.84 22.49
CA SER A 54 11.50 -14.16 21.24
C SER A 54 12.66 -13.47 20.54
N LYS A 55 13.59 -12.89 21.31
CA LYS A 55 14.79 -12.21 20.81
C LYS A 55 15.85 -13.16 20.24
N LYS A 56 16.00 -14.36 20.81
CA LYS A 56 16.86 -15.41 20.23
C LYS A 56 16.25 -15.96 18.95
N LEU A 57 14.94 -16.18 18.94
CA LEU A 57 14.22 -16.67 17.78
C LEU A 57 14.32 -15.70 16.59
N SER A 58 14.13 -14.39 16.82
CA SER A 58 14.28 -13.37 15.78
C SER A 58 15.70 -13.35 15.22
N ASN A 59 16.73 -13.44 16.07
CA ASN A 59 18.12 -13.40 15.64
C ASN A 59 18.50 -14.63 14.80
N ILE A 60 18.06 -15.82 15.22
CA ILE A 60 18.29 -17.06 14.44
C ILE A 60 17.59 -16.96 13.08
N PHE A 61 16.34 -16.50 13.06
CA PHE A 61 15.59 -16.35 11.81
C PHE A 61 16.26 -15.34 10.86
N ILE A 62 16.71 -14.18 11.39
CA ILE A 62 17.45 -13.18 10.60
C ILE A 62 18.74 -13.78 10.05
N ALA A 63 19.51 -14.51 10.86
CA ALA A 63 20.75 -15.14 10.41
C ALA A 63 20.52 -16.14 9.27
N ILE A 64 19.47 -16.96 9.36
CA ILE A 64 19.09 -17.90 8.28
C ILE A 64 18.70 -17.15 7.00
N CYS A 65 17.97 -16.04 7.14
CA CYS A 65 17.60 -15.22 5.99
C CYS A 65 18.81 -14.55 5.32
N GLU A 66 19.75 -14.03 6.11
CA GLU A 66 20.97 -13.40 5.60
C GLU A 66 21.90 -14.41 4.91
N ASP A 67 22.00 -15.63 5.45
CA ASP A 67 22.76 -16.74 4.85
C ASP A 67 22.14 -17.19 3.52
N TYR A 68 20.81 -17.37 3.48
CA TYR A 68 20.09 -17.78 2.27
C TYR A 68 20.20 -16.76 1.13
N GLN A 69 20.06 -15.47 1.43
CA GLN A 69 20.14 -14.41 0.42
C GLN A 69 21.59 -13.97 0.11
N LYS A 70 22.56 -14.42 0.91
CA LYS A 70 23.94 -13.88 0.93
C LYS A 70 23.98 -12.35 0.98
N LYS A 71 22.98 -11.75 1.64
CA LYS A 71 22.74 -10.31 1.67
C LYS A 71 22.14 -9.91 3.00
N GLN A 72 22.58 -8.77 3.53
CA GLN A 72 22.01 -8.22 4.75
C GLN A 72 20.56 -7.78 4.52
N ILE A 73 19.70 -8.18 5.46
CA ILE A 73 18.34 -7.68 5.53
C ILE A 73 18.39 -6.22 5.99
N ASP A 74 17.55 -5.39 5.39
CA ASP A 74 17.40 -3.99 5.77
C ASP A 74 16.87 -3.85 7.21
N ILE A 75 17.13 -2.71 7.85
CA ILE A 75 16.64 -2.39 9.20
C ILE A 75 15.12 -2.56 9.30
N PHE A 76 14.37 -2.17 8.26
CA PHE A 76 12.92 -2.34 8.26
C PHE A 76 12.48 -3.82 8.32
N GLY A 77 13.18 -4.70 7.59
CA GLY A 77 12.91 -6.14 7.62
C GLY A 77 13.26 -6.76 8.96
N LYS A 78 14.39 -6.36 9.55
CA LYS A 78 14.83 -6.80 10.88
C LYS A 78 13.82 -6.40 11.96
N ASN A 79 13.34 -5.16 11.93
CA ASN A 79 12.34 -4.66 12.87
C ASN A 79 11.01 -5.41 12.74
N MET A 80 10.58 -5.70 11.51
CA MET A 80 9.37 -6.50 11.29
C MET A 80 9.49 -7.89 11.91
N ILE A 81 10.61 -8.60 11.67
CA ILE A 81 10.85 -9.93 12.24
C ILE A 81 10.86 -9.85 13.77
N TYR A 82 11.50 -8.83 14.35
CA TYR A 82 11.52 -8.62 15.80
C TYR A 82 10.12 -8.45 16.39
N ILE A 83 9.29 -7.58 15.81
CA ILE A 83 7.91 -7.34 16.26
C ILE A 83 7.05 -8.62 16.12
N MET A 84 7.19 -9.36 15.01
CA MET A 84 6.46 -10.61 14.83
C MET A 84 6.95 -11.71 15.78
N ALA A 85 8.23 -11.74 16.11
CA ALA A 85 8.81 -12.68 17.07
C ALA A 85 8.38 -12.39 18.50
N GLU A 86 8.36 -11.12 18.92
CA GLU A 86 7.84 -10.71 20.24
C GLU A 86 6.39 -11.14 20.44
N ASN A 87 5.59 -11.09 19.38
CA ASN A 87 4.20 -11.53 19.42
C ASN A 87 4.01 -13.04 19.18
N ASN A 88 5.09 -13.82 19.02
CA ASN A 88 5.06 -15.25 18.67
C ASN A 88 4.27 -15.56 17.37
N ARG A 89 4.35 -14.66 16.39
CA ARG A 89 3.56 -14.69 15.14
C ARG A 89 4.39 -14.95 13.89
N LEU A 90 5.63 -15.39 14.01
CA LEU A 90 6.49 -15.71 12.86
C LEU A 90 5.93 -16.82 11.97
N SER A 91 5.13 -17.74 12.53
CA SER A 91 4.42 -18.77 11.76
C SER A 91 3.40 -18.19 10.77
N LEU A 92 2.95 -16.95 10.96
CA LEU A 92 1.96 -16.28 10.11
C LEU A 92 2.59 -15.58 8.90
N LEU A 93 3.92 -15.58 8.76
CA LEU A 93 4.64 -14.94 7.64
C LEU A 93 4.10 -15.33 6.24
N PRO A 94 3.76 -16.60 5.96
CA PRO A 94 3.19 -16.98 4.66
C PRO A 94 1.86 -16.31 4.37
N ILE A 95 1.02 -16.15 5.40
CA ILE A 95 -0.30 -15.55 5.28
C ILE A 95 -0.14 -14.03 5.10
N VAL A 96 0.77 -13.41 5.86
CA VAL A 96 1.10 -11.98 5.71
C VAL A 96 1.59 -11.68 4.29
N PHE A 97 2.46 -12.53 3.72
CA PHE A 97 2.92 -12.37 2.35
C PHE A 97 1.77 -12.43 1.33
N LYS A 98 0.86 -13.41 1.48
CA LYS A 98 -0.30 -13.53 0.59
C LYS A 98 -1.22 -12.31 0.65
N GLU A 99 -1.50 -11.81 1.86
CA GLU A 99 -2.26 -10.58 2.06
C GLU A 99 -1.55 -9.35 1.48
N PHE A 100 -0.24 -9.25 1.65
CA PHE A 100 0.56 -8.17 1.07
C PHE A 100 0.54 -8.17 -0.45
N VAL A 101 0.71 -9.33 -1.10
CA VAL A 101 0.62 -9.47 -2.56
C VAL A 101 -0.78 -9.09 -3.04
N ASN A 102 -1.84 -9.49 -2.32
CA ASN A 102 -3.21 -9.08 -2.64
C ASN A 102 -3.36 -7.54 -2.55
N LEU A 103 -2.83 -6.90 -1.51
CA LEU A 103 -2.84 -5.44 -1.38
C LEU A 103 -2.05 -4.76 -2.51
N CYS A 104 -0.91 -5.32 -2.91
CA CYS A 104 -0.12 -4.83 -4.04
C CYS A 104 -0.88 -4.96 -5.36
N ALA A 105 -1.48 -6.12 -5.64
CA ALA A 105 -2.28 -6.35 -6.84
C ALA A 105 -3.51 -5.44 -6.89
N ILE A 106 -4.16 -5.22 -5.74
CA ILE A 106 -5.25 -4.26 -5.61
C ILE A 106 -4.74 -2.86 -5.96
N HIS A 107 -3.59 -2.43 -5.41
CA HIS A 107 -2.99 -1.12 -5.64
C HIS A 107 -2.51 -0.91 -7.09
N GLU A 108 -1.87 -1.91 -7.69
CA GLU A 108 -1.49 -1.86 -9.11
C GLU A 108 -2.72 -1.87 -10.04
N GLY A 109 -3.80 -2.53 -9.61
CA GLY A 109 -5.11 -2.46 -10.25
C GLY A 109 -5.89 -1.18 -9.96
N MET A 110 -5.42 -0.34 -9.03
CA MET A 110 -6.06 0.93 -8.72
C MET A 110 -5.57 2.03 -9.66
N VAL A 111 -6.52 2.84 -10.12
CA VAL A 111 -6.20 4.11 -10.79
C VAL A 111 -6.23 5.20 -9.74
N GLU A 112 -5.09 5.85 -9.52
CA GLU A 112 -5.01 7.02 -8.66
C GLU A 112 -5.63 8.23 -9.37
N ILE A 113 -6.54 8.89 -8.66
CA ILE A 113 -7.27 10.06 -9.15
C ILE A 113 -7.09 11.18 -8.14
N GLU A 114 -6.39 12.22 -8.56
CA GLU A 114 -6.26 13.45 -7.79
C GLU A 114 -7.45 14.37 -8.08
N ILE A 115 -8.18 14.74 -7.04
CA ILE A 115 -9.25 15.74 -7.11
C ILE A 115 -8.73 17.02 -6.49
N ILE A 116 -8.54 18.05 -7.31
CA ILE A 116 -8.16 19.39 -6.90
C ILE A 116 -9.42 20.26 -6.88
N SER A 117 -9.76 20.82 -5.72
CA SER A 117 -10.92 21.69 -5.57
C SER A 117 -10.60 22.95 -4.77
N GLY A 118 -11.32 24.03 -5.05
CA GLY A 118 -11.21 25.29 -4.31
C GLY A 118 -11.71 25.21 -2.87
N TYR A 119 -12.61 24.25 -2.59
CA TYR A 119 -13.25 24.04 -1.31
C TYR A 119 -13.23 22.56 -0.91
N PRO A 120 -13.26 22.24 0.40
CA PRO A 120 -13.40 20.86 0.86
C PRO A 120 -14.68 20.25 0.33
N LEU A 121 -14.58 19.06 -0.27
CA LEU A 121 -15.72 18.30 -0.78
C LEU A 121 -16.29 17.43 0.34
N SER A 122 -17.62 17.25 0.34
CA SER A 122 -18.26 16.32 1.28
C SER A 122 -17.96 14.86 0.91
N CYS A 123 -17.96 13.95 1.90
CA CYS A 123 -17.76 12.51 1.66
C CYS A 123 -18.76 11.95 0.64
N ARG A 124 -20.00 12.46 0.61
CA ARG A 124 -21.03 12.05 -0.35
C ARG A 124 -20.68 12.43 -1.79
N GLN A 125 -20.04 13.59 -2.00
CA GLN A 125 -19.59 14.02 -3.32
C GLN A 125 -18.36 13.22 -3.77
N LEU A 126 -17.41 12.99 -2.87
CA LEU A 126 -16.24 12.16 -3.15
C LEU A 126 -16.64 10.75 -3.57
N ASN A 127 -17.58 10.12 -2.86
CA ASN A 127 -18.08 8.79 -3.23
C ASN A 127 -18.76 8.77 -4.60
N LYS A 128 -19.58 9.79 -4.92
CA LYS A 128 -20.19 9.91 -6.27
C LYS A 128 -19.14 10.04 -7.37
N ILE A 129 -18.08 10.80 -7.14
CA ILE A 129 -16.98 10.96 -8.10
C ILE A 129 -16.21 9.64 -8.22
N SER A 130 -15.94 8.96 -7.10
CA SER A 130 -15.34 7.63 -7.09
C SER A 130 -16.13 6.66 -7.95
N ASP A 131 -17.43 6.52 -7.71
CA ASP A 131 -18.31 5.59 -8.43
C ASP A 131 -18.39 5.91 -9.92
N ALA A 132 -18.49 7.20 -10.27
CA ALA A 132 -18.53 7.62 -11.67
C ALA A 132 -17.21 7.33 -12.39
N MET A 133 -16.07 7.56 -11.73
CA MET A 133 -14.75 7.29 -12.30
C MET A 133 -14.45 5.80 -12.36
N ALA A 134 -14.84 5.02 -11.34
CA ALA A 134 -14.72 3.57 -11.33
C ALA A 134 -15.53 2.92 -12.46
N LYS A 135 -16.74 3.43 -12.74
CA LYS A 135 -17.55 3.00 -13.90
C LYS A 135 -16.90 3.36 -15.23
N ARG A 136 -16.29 4.54 -15.36
CA ARG A 136 -15.64 4.99 -16.61
C ARG A 136 -14.32 4.26 -16.88
N LEU A 137 -13.57 3.93 -15.84
CA LEU A 137 -12.24 3.32 -15.93
C LEU A 137 -12.26 1.79 -15.81
N SER A 138 -13.41 1.20 -15.45
CA SER A 138 -13.58 -0.24 -15.18
C SER A 138 -12.56 -0.81 -14.17
N LYS A 139 -12.01 0.05 -13.31
CA LYS A 139 -10.98 -0.27 -12.31
C LYS A 139 -11.36 0.37 -10.97
N LYS A 140 -10.81 -0.18 -9.88
CA LYS A 140 -10.93 0.47 -8.56
C LYS A 140 -10.16 1.79 -8.61
N VAL A 141 -10.72 2.81 -7.98
CA VAL A 141 -10.17 4.18 -7.99
C VAL A 141 -9.69 4.52 -6.59
N ASN A 142 -8.45 4.97 -6.48
CA ASN A 142 -7.96 5.61 -5.26
C ASN A 142 -8.11 7.12 -5.39
N LEU A 143 -8.82 7.76 -4.45
CA LEU A 143 -9.09 9.20 -4.50
C LEU A 143 -8.14 9.95 -3.58
N VAL A 144 -7.32 10.83 -4.17
CA VAL A 144 -6.49 11.79 -3.42
C VAL A 144 -7.13 13.17 -3.55
N HIS A 145 -7.64 13.71 -2.43
CA HIS A 145 -8.27 15.03 -2.42
C HIS A 145 -7.26 16.10 -2.00
N LYS A 146 -7.09 17.14 -2.83
CA LYS A 146 -6.21 18.28 -2.59
C LYS A 146 -7.01 19.57 -2.68
N ILE A 147 -6.83 20.45 -1.70
CA ILE A 147 -7.50 21.76 -1.68
C ILE A 147 -6.52 22.80 -2.23
N ASP A 148 -6.90 23.48 -3.31
CA ASP A 148 -6.14 24.59 -3.88
C ASP A 148 -6.98 25.87 -3.86
N LYS A 149 -6.66 26.77 -2.92
CA LYS A 149 -7.35 28.07 -2.75
C LYS A 149 -7.14 29.03 -3.93
N ALA A 150 -6.16 28.79 -4.81
CA ALA A 150 -6.01 29.56 -6.04
C ALA A 150 -7.13 29.24 -7.06
N MET A 151 -7.85 28.13 -6.86
CA MET A 151 -9.00 27.75 -7.66
C MET A 151 -10.26 28.39 -7.08
N LEU A 152 -10.71 29.50 -7.70
CA LEU A 152 -11.89 30.27 -7.27
C LEU A 152 -13.18 29.42 -7.18
N ALA A 153 -13.37 28.50 -8.13
CA ALA A 153 -14.53 27.59 -8.16
C ALA A 153 -14.37 26.44 -9.17
N GLY A 154 -15.02 25.31 -8.87
CA GLY A 154 -15.08 24.10 -9.70
C GLY A 154 -14.22 22.95 -9.17
N VAL A 155 -14.02 21.92 -9.99
CA VAL A 155 -13.23 20.72 -9.66
C VAL A 155 -12.32 20.38 -10.85
N MET A 156 -11.05 20.13 -10.59
CA MET A 156 -10.11 19.57 -11.54
C MET A 156 -9.77 18.14 -11.10
N ILE A 157 -9.96 17.17 -12.00
CA ILE A 157 -9.71 15.76 -11.72
C ILE A 157 -8.55 15.31 -12.60
N ARG A 158 -7.46 14.84 -12.01
CA ARG A 158 -6.31 14.29 -12.72
C ARG A 158 -6.27 12.77 -12.53
N VAL A 159 -6.11 12.04 -13.63
CA VAL A 159 -6.08 10.59 -13.72
C VAL A 159 -4.82 10.19 -14.50
N GLY A 160 -3.72 9.89 -13.81
CA GLY A 160 -2.41 9.76 -14.47
C GLY A 160 -2.10 10.99 -15.32
N ASP A 161 -2.00 10.81 -16.64
CA ASP A 161 -1.73 11.89 -17.61
C ASP A 161 -2.99 12.63 -18.12
N THR A 162 -4.19 12.12 -17.80
CA THR A 162 -5.45 12.75 -18.25
C THR A 162 -5.94 13.76 -17.23
N ILE A 163 -6.15 15.01 -17.64
CA ILE A 163 -6.72 16.06 -16.79
C ILE A 163 -8.13 16.40 -17.29
N ILE A 164 -9.11 16.19 -16.42
CA ILE A 164 -10.50 16.63 -16.60
C ILE A 164 -10.68 17.91 -15.82
N ASP A 165 -10.62 19.04 -16.51
CA ASP A 165 -10.80 20.37 -15.92
C ASP A 165 -12.27 20.82 -15.99
N GLY A 166 -12.94 20.79 -14.85
CA GLY A 166 -14.26 21.38 -14.61
C GLY A 166 -14.21 22.72 -13.88
N SER A 167 -13.07 23.40 -13.82
CA SER A 167 -12.92 24.70 -13.17
C SER A 167 -13.58 25.83 -13.98
N ILE A 168 -14.09 26.84 -13.26
CA ILE A 168 -14.66 28.04 -13.90
C ILE A 168 -13.56 28.81 -14.64
N ARG A 169 -12.34 28.84 -14.09
CA ARG A 169 -11.17 29.45 -14.72
C ARG A 169 -10.88 28.84 -16.10
N GLY A 170 -10.90 27.51 -16.21
CA GLY A 170 -10.69 26.82 -17.49
C GLY A 170 -11.79 27.05 -18.53
N ARG A 171 -13.03 27.38 -18.10
CA ARG A 171 -14.11 27.78 -19.02
C ARG A 171 -13.91 29.20 -19.55
N ILE A 172 -13.54 30.15 -18.68
CA ILE A 172 -13.28 31.54 -19.08
C ILE A 172 -12.10 31.62 -20.05
N LEU A 173 -11.01 30.89 -19.78
CA LEU A 173 -9.85 30.83 -20.67
C LEU A 173 -10.20 30.29 -22.06
N ARG A 174 -11.04 29.24 -22.13
CA ARG A 174 -11.52 28.71 -23.41
C ARG A 174 -12.37 29.71 -24.17
N LEU A 175 -13.27 30.43 -23.49
CA LEU A 175 -14.10 31.45 -24.13
C LEU A 175 -13.27 32.61 -24.68
N ASN A 176 -12.30 33.12 -23.90
CA ASN A 176 -11.40 34.17 -24.38
C ASN A 176 -10.59 33.73 -25.59
N HIS A 177 -10.14 32.48 -25.64
CA HIS A 177 -9.39 31.97 -26.78
C HIS A 177 -10.25 31.86 -28.05
N ILE A 178 -11.55 31.53 -27.93
CA ILE A 178 -12.49 31.48 -29.05
C ILE A 178 -12.83 32.89 -29.56
N LEU A 179 -12.84 33.89 -28.67
CA LEU A 179 -13.13 35.29 -29.02
C LEU A 179 -11.92 36.04 -29.62
N GLN A 180 -10.72 35.47 -29.54
CA GLN A 180 -9.48 36.02 -30.08
C GLN A 180 -9.02 35.36 -31.40
N SER A 181 -9.78 34.38 -31.90
CA SER A 181 -9.59 33.71 -33.21
C SER A 181 -10.70 34.10 -34.17
#